data_AF-A0A6A2Y829-F1
#
_entry.id   AF-A0A6A2Y829-F1
#
_cell.length_a   1.000
_cell.length_b   1.000
_cell.length_c   1.000
_cell.angle_alpha   90.00
_cell.angle_beta   90.00
_cell.angle_gamma   90.00
#
_symmetry.space_group_name_H-M   'P 1'
#
loop_
_entity.id
_entity.type
_entity.pdbx_description
1 polymer ?
#
loop_
_entity_poly.entity_id
_entity_poly.type
_entity_poly.pdbx_seq_one_letter_code
_entity_poly.pdbx_strand_id
1 'polypeptide(L)'
;MNGGDISNPQMEEMCANGIGGVEDAPSSSTSTTLRKNRPIISGEQLDIEAYAGLYSGRTKITRLIFISDHCDNTAMQMEASRMAYDEIKRGENTQLFREVVQKIDGRLGPDYSMDAAWCTTVDRKAEQRKDKLESELNAYRTNLIKESIRMGYNDFGDFYYAHGALGDAFKSYVRTRDYCTTSKHIVQMCLSAILVSIEMGQFTHVTSYVNKAEQTPEALDPPTTAKLRCAAGLAHLEAKKYKLAARKFLEVGPELGNSYSEVIAPQDVATYGGLCALASFDRTELKA
;
A
#
# COMPACT_ATOMS: atom_id res chain seq x y z
N MET A 1 83.38 -46.02 22.92
CA MET A 1 82.42 -45.04 23.47
C MET A 1 81.04 -45.61 23.20
N ASN A 2 80.65 -46.69 23.91
CA ASN A 2 79.83 -46.73 25.15
C ASN A 2 78.49 -46.02 24.95
N GLY A 3 77.31 -46.62 25.10
CA GLY A 3 76.81 -47.95 25.53
C GLY A 3 75.27 -47.86 25.49
N GLY A 4 74.52 -48.90 25.08
CA GLY A 4 73.72 -49.79 25.98
C GLY A 4 72.50 -49.07 26.60
N ASP A 5 71.25 -49.53 26.65
CA ASP A 5 70.59 -50.85 26.55
C ASP A 5 69.06 -50.61 26.36
N ILE A 6 68.35 -51.37 25.50
CA ILE A 6 67.40 -52.47 25.82
C ILE A 6 66.27 -52.05 26.79
N SER A 7 64.97 -52.06 26.42
CA SER A 7 64.08 -53.23 26.60
C SER A 7 62.68 -53.02 25.99
N ASN A 8 62.19 -54.00 25.22
CA ASN A 8 60.78 -54.43 25.08
C ASN A 8 60.53 -55.52 26.19
N PRO A 9 59.35 -56.16 26.48
CA PRO A 9 58.14 -56.34 25.65
C PRO A 9 56.75 -56.50 26.36
N GLN A 10 55.72 -56.72 25.53
CA GLN A 10 54.62 -57.73 25.66
C GLN A 10 53.29 -57.50 26.44
N MET A 11 52.24 -58.17 25.88
CA MET A 11 50.87 -58.51 26.35
C MET A 11 49.82 -57.40 26.12
N GLU A 12 48.80 -57.49 25.25
CA GLU A 12 47.85 -58.54 24.80
C GLU A 12 46.80 -58.97 25.85
N GLU A 13 45.53 -58.97 25.41
CA GLU A 13 44.30 -59.48 26.06
C GLU A 13 43.74 -58.71 27.28
N MET A 14 42.43 -58.58 27.57
CA MET A 14 41.25 -59.38 27.22
C MET A 14 39.95 -58.60 27.59
N CYS A 15 38.92 -58.78 26.75
CA CYS A 15 37.50 -59.06 27.00
C CYS A 15 36.73 -58.69 28.31
N ALA A 16 35.46 -58.36 28.06
CA ALA A 16 34.23 -58.83 28.74
C ALA A 16 33.50 -57.92 29.76
N ASN A 17 32.40 -57.33 29.26
CA ASN A 17 31.02 -57.30 29.78
C ASN A 17 30.77 -57.54 31.29
N GLY A 18 30.02 -56.64 31.92
CA GLY A 18 29.36 -56.91 33.20
C GLY A 18 28.55 -55.76 33.79
N ILE A 19 27.23 -55.86 33.63
CA ILE A 19 26.09 -55.04 34.10
C ILE A 19 26.16 -54.56 35.57
N GLY A 20 25.70 -53.32 35.84
CA GLY A 20 25.24 -52.92 37.19
C GLY A 20 24.86 -51.42 37.38
N GLY A 21 23.56 -51.13 37.48
CA GLY A 21 22.95 -50.31 38.55
C GLY A 21 22.96 -48.76 38.55
N VAL A 22 21.76 -48.20 38.36
CA VAL A 22 21.07 -47.08 39.08
C VAL A 22 21.51 -45.60 38.90
N GLU A 23 20.53 -44.83 38.40
CA GLU A 23 20.16 -43.40 38.52
C GLU A 23 21.19 -42.32 38.92
N ASP A 24 21.36 -41.31 38.05
CA ASP A 24 21.29 -39.88 38.40
C ASP A 24 21.16 -39.00 37.13
N ALA A 25 20.28 -38.00 37.16
CA ALA A 25 19.99 -37.05 36.08
C ALA A 25 20.87 -35.76 36.18
N PRO A 26 20.66 -34.72 35.34
CA PRO A 26 21.07 -34.57 33.95
C PRO A 26 22.15 -33.46 33.79
N SER A 27 23.01 -33.53 32.75
CA SER A 27 23.84 -32.38 32.35
C SER A 27 24.02 -32.25 30.83
N SER A 28 23.34 -31.21 30.32
CA SER A 28 23.76 -30.22 29.31
C SER A 28 24.63 -30.61 28.10
N SER A 29 24.03 -30.38 26.91
CA SER A 29 24.58 -29.66 25.73
C SER A 29 25.85 -30.23 25.08
N THR A 30 25.91 -30.51 23.78
CA THR A 30 25.64 -29.55 22.69
C THR A 30 25.53 -30.32 21.36
N SER A 31 24.31 -30.46 20.81
CA SER A 31 24.13 -30.89 19.42
C SER A 31 24.10 -29.66 18.52
N THR A 32 25.21 -29.43 17.82
CA THR A 32 25.38 -28.38 16.80
C THR A 32 24.49 -28.71 15.59
N THR A 33 23.21 -28.33 15.66
CA THR A 33 22.34 -28.30 14.49
C THR A 33 22.37 -26.90 13.91
N LEU A 34 23.02 -26.75 12.75
CA LEU A 34 22.90 -25.58 11.89
C LEU A 34 21.42 -25.45 11.49
N ARG A 35 20.66 -24.67 12.26
CA ARG A 35 19.30 -24.29 11.94
C ARG A 35 19.36 -23.37 10.72
N LYS A 36 19.21 -23.95 9.55
CA LYS A 36 18.83 -23.22 8.34
C LYS A 36 17.46 -22.62 8.64
N ASN A 37 17.39 -21.30 8.87
CA ASN A 37 16.14 -20.56 8.97
C ASN A 37 15.36 -20.77 7.67
N ARG A 38 14.48 -21.78 7.64
CA ARG A 38 13.41 -21.83 6.67
C ARG A 38 12.36 -20.81 7.13
N PRO A 39 11.95 -19.85 6.29
CA PRO A 39 10.81 -19.03 6.64
C PRO A 39 9.61 -19.97 6.87
N ILE A 40 8.97 -19.83 8.02
CA ILE A 40 7.67 -20.45 8.31
C ILE A 40 6.64 -19.65 7.51
N ILE A 41 6.67 -19.81 6.18
CA ILE A 41 5.62 -19.35 5.30
C ILE A 41 5.31 -20.52 4.38
N SER A 42 4.63 -21.51 4.94
CA SER A 42 3.65 -22.26 4.16
C SER A 42 2.31 -21.57 4.40
N GLY A 43 2.25 -20.27 4.10
CA GLY A 43 1.01 -19.52 4.09
C GLY A 43 0.23 -19.92 2.85
N GLU A 44 -1.09 -20.04 2.97
CA GLU A 44 -1.97 -20.12 1.80
C GLU A 44 -1.51 -19.08 0.77
N GLN A 45 -1.37 -19.52 -0.48
CA GLN A 45 -1.02 -18.64 -1.57
C GLN A 45 -2.06 -17.52 -1.61
N LEU A 46 -1.62 -16.26 -1.47
CA LEU A 46 -2.51 -15.09 -1.52
C LEU A 46 -3.26 -15.12 -2.86
N ASP A 47 -4.59 -15.15 -2.77
CA ASP A 47 -5.46 -14.97 -3.93
C ASP A 47 -5.40 -13.51 -4.40
N ILE A 48 -4.75 -13.30 -5.55
CA ILE A 48 -4.53 -11.97 -6.11
C ILE A 48 -5.85 -11.34 -6.57
N GLU A 49 -6.78 -12.14 -7.09
CA GLU A 49 -8.06 -11.65 -7.58
C GLU A 49 -8.94 -11.17 -6.42
N ALA A 50 -9.06 -11.99 -5.38
CA ALA A 50 -9.80 -11.63 -4.18
C ALA A 50 -9.19 -10.40 -3.49
N TYR A 51 -7.86 -10.33 -3.40
CA TYR A 51 -7.17 -9.17 -2.81
C TYR A 51 -7.39 -7.90 -3.63
N ALA A 52 -7.19 -7.96 -4.95
CA ALA A 52 -7.39 -6.81 -5.82
C ALA A 52 -8.86 -6.35 -5.80
N GLY A 53 -9.81 -7.28 -5.68
CA GLY A 53 -11.25 -7.01 -5.57
C GLY A 53 -11.64 -6.08 -4.42
N LEU A 54 -10.80 -5.94 -3.39
CA LEU A 54 -11.02 -5.03 -2.26
C LEU A 54 -10.80 -3.55 -2.62
N TYR A 55 -10.11 -3.27 -3.72
CA TYR A 55 -9.63 -1.93 -4.07
C TYR A 55 -10.17 -1.44 -5.41
N SER A 56 -10.18 -0.11 -5.57
CA SER A 56 -10.56 0.54 -6.82
C SER A 56 -9.58 1.65 -7.19
N GLY A 57 -9.66 2.16 -8.42
CA GLY A 57 -8.84 3.28 -8.87
C GLY A 57 -7.34 2.99 -8.87
N ARG A 58 -6.54 4.02 -8.62
CA ARG A 58 -5.08 3.97 -8.72
C ARG A 58 -4.44 3.06 -7.66
N THR A 59 -4.97 3.01 -6.44
CA THR A 59 -4.44 2.15 -5.38
C THR A 59 -4.47 0.66 -5.74
N LYS A 60 -5.51 0.19 -6.47
CA LYS A 60 -5.56 -1.19 -7.00
C LYS A 60 -4.36 -1.48 -7.90
N ILE A 61 -4.09 -0.59 -8.86
CA ILE A 61 -2.98 -0.72 -9.81
C ILE A 61 -1.64 -0.69 -9.06
N THR A 62 -1.44 0.28 -8.18
CA THR A 62 -0.21 0.43 -7.39
C THR A 62 0.06 -0.81 -6.53
N ARG A 63 -0.96 -1.38 -5.91
CA ARG A 63 -0.85 -2.62 -5.11
C ARG A 63 -0.53 -3.84 -5.96
N LEU A 64 -1.16 -3.99 -7.14
CA LEU A 64 -0.83 -5.08 -8.07
C LEU A 64 0.62 -4.98 -8.57
N ILE A 65 1.09 -3.78 -8.90
CA ILE A 65 2.50 -3.54 -9.28
C ILE A 65 3.41 -3.89 -8.10
N PHE A 66 3.07 -3.49 -6.88
CA PHE A 66 3.84 -3.82 -5.68
C PHE A 66 3.97 -5.34 -5.48
N ILE A 67 2.86 -6.08 -5.58
CA ILE A 67 2.85 -7.54 -5.51
C ILE A 67 3.75 -8.14 -6.60
N SER A 68 3.61 -7.66 -7.84
CA SER A 68 4.42 -8.13 -8.95
C SER A 68 5.92 -7.90 -8.76
N ASP A 69 6.31 -6.83 -8.06
CA ASP A 69 7.71 -6.47 -7.84
C ASP A 69 8.34 -7.22 -6.65
N HIS A 70 7.55 -7.70 -5.69
CA HIS A 70 8.07 -8.19 -4.40
C HIS A 70 7.73 -9.65 -4.07
N CYS A 71 6.79 -10.29 -4.74
CA CYS A 71 6.47 -11.69 -4.47
C CYS A 71 7.48 -12.64 -5.11
N ASP A 72 8.03 -13.60 -4.37
CA ASP A 72 8.95 -14.61 -4.94
C ASP A 72 8.24 -15.65 -5.85
N ASN A 73 6.91 -15.78 -5.70
CA ASN A 73 6.12 -16.72 -6.50
C ASN A 73 5.87 -16.15 -7.89
N THR A 74 6.50 -16.74 -8.91
CA THR A 74 6.37 -16.32 -10.30
C THR A 74 4.93 -16.32 -10.80
N ALA A 75 4.09 -17.30 -10.42
CA ALA A 75 2.69 -17.33 -10.87
C ALA A 75 1.92 -16.10 -10.36
N MET A 76 2.12 -15.72 -9.09
CA MET A 76 1.51 -14.52 -8.51
C MET A 76 2.04 -13.24 -9.15
N GLN A 77 3.35 -13.16 -9.45
CA GLN A 77 3.91 -12.02 -10.17
C GLN A 77 3.24 -11.84 -11.53
N MET A 78 3.12 -12.94 -12.29
CA MET A 78 2.53 -12.91 -13.63
C MET A 78 1.04 -12.56 -13.58
N GLU A 79 0.30 -13.10 -12.62
CA GLU A 79 -1.11 -12.78 -12.42
C GLU A 79 -1.32 -11.31 -12.03
N ALA A 80 -0.53 -10.79 -11.09
CA ALA A 80 -0.62 -9.39 -10.67
C ALA A 80 -0.25 -8.43 -11.82
N SER A 81 0.79 -8.74 -12.60
CA SER A 81 1.15 -8.01 -13.82
C SER A 81 0.02 -8.00 -14.86
N ARG A 82 -0.61 -9.16 -15.09
CA ARG A 82 -1.75 -9.31 -16.01
C ARG A 82 -2.92 -8.42 -15.59
N MET A 83 -3.32 -8.49 -14.33
CA MET A 83 -4.41 -7.69 -13.78
C MET A 83 -4.09 -6.19 -13.79
N ALA A 84 -2.84 -5.80 -13.51
CA ALA A 84 -2.42 -4.40 -13.58
C ALA A 84 -2.54 -3.85 -15.00
N TYR A 85 -2.08 -4.62 -16.00
CA TYR A 85 -2.23 -4.26 -17.42
C TYR A 85 -3.70 -4.06 -17.79
N ASP A 86 -4.55 -5.03 -17.46
CA ASP A 86 -5.98 -5.00 -17.80
C ASP A 86 -6.69 -3.81 -17.12
N GLU A 87 -6.37 -3.51 -15.87
CA GLU A 87 -6.96 -2.39 -15.15
C GLU A 87 -6.47 -1.03 -15.67
N ILE A 88 -5.18 -0.90 -16.02
CA ILE A 88 -4.64 0.33 -16.64
C ILE A 88 -5.31 0.58 -17.99
N LYS A 89 -5.54 -0.47 -18.78
CA LYS A 89 -6.21 -0.38 -20.09
C LYS A 89 -7.66 0.09 -20.03
N ARG A 90 -8.32 -0.02 -18.87
CA ARG A 90 -9.65 0.55 -18.61
C ARG A 90 -9.61 2.05 -18.31
N GLY A 91 -8.44 2.59 -17.97
CA GLY A 91 -8.22 3.99 -17.66
C GLY A 91 -7.60 4.79 -18.81
N GLU A 92 -7.05 5.96 -18.47
CA GLU A 92 -6.48 6.91 -19.43
C GLU A 92 -4.99 7.20 -19.16
N ASN A 93 -4.35 6.44 -18.27
CA ASN A 93 -2.95 6.66 -17.89
C ASN A 93 -1.98 5.91 -18.82
N THR A 94 -1.59 6.57 -19.92
CA THR A 94 -0.67 5.98 -20.91
C THR A 94 0.75 5.81 -20.39
N GLN A 95 1.16 6.60 -19.39
CA GLN A 95 2.48 6.48 -18.78
C GLN A 95 2.61 5.19 -17.95
N LEU A 96 1.65 4.93 -17.07
CA LEU A 96 1.58 3.66 -16.32
C LEU A 96 1.47 2.46 -17.26
N PHE A 97 0.78 2.61 -18.39
CA PHE A 97 0.69 1.54 -19.39
C PHE A 97 2.06 1.19 -19.98
N ARG A 98 2.85 2.19 -20.35
CA ARG A 98 4.22 1.97 -20.84
C ARG A 98 5.09 1.29 -19.78
N GLU A 99 4.97 1.73 -18.53
CA GLU A 99 5.72 1.16 -17.40
C GLU A 99 5.34 -0.29 -17.11
N VAL A 100 4.06 -0.64 -17.09
CA VAL A 100 3.62 -2.03 -16.82
C VAL A 100 4.01 -2.96 -17.97
N VAL A 101 3.92 -2.51 -19.22
CA VAL A 101 4.36 -3.30 -20.38
C VAL A 101 5.86 -3.57 -20.33
N GLN A 102 6.65 -2.54 -19.98
CA GLN A 102 8.10 -2.72 -19.79
C GLN A 102 8.40 -3.71 -18.67
N LYS A 103 7.64 -3.66 -17.56
CA LYS A 103 7.78 -4.62 -16.44
C LYS A 103 7.39 -6.05 -16.83
N ILE A 104 6.38 -6.23 -17.67
CA ILE A 104 5.97 -7.55 -18.17
C ILE A 104 7.09 -8.19 -18.99
N ASP A 105 7.82 -7.40 -19.77
CA ASP A 105 8.99 -7.84 -20.54
C ASP A 105 8.69 -9.05 -21.45
N GLY A 106 7.51 -9.04 -22.08
CA GLY A 106 7.04 -10.10 -22.97
C GLY A 106 6.68 -11.44 -22.30
N ARG A 107 6.84 -11.57 -20.98
CA ARG A 107 6.62 -12.82 -20.24
C ARG A 107 5.17 -13.33 -20.26
N LEU A 108 4.20 -12.45 -20.56
CA LEU A 108 2.78 -12.79 -20.70
C LEU A 108 2.35 -13.07 -22.15
N GLY A 109 3.27 -13.01 -23.12
CA GLY A 109 2.96 -13.21 -24.54
C GLY A 109 2.47 -11.94 -25.25
N PRO A 110 2.08 -12.07 -26.53
CA PRO A 110 1.84 -10.92 -27.42
C PRO A 110 0.61 -10.09 -27.06
N ASP A 111 -0.41 -10.69 -26.43
CA ASP A 111 -1.65 -10.00 -26.04
C ASP A 111 -1.42 -8.93 -24.95
N TYR A 112 -0.30 -9.03 -24.24
CA TYR A 112 0.13 -8.13 -23.16
C TYR A 112 1.33 -7.26 -23.57
N SER A 113 1.50 -7.05 -24.87
CA SER A 113 2.56 -6.20 -25.44
C SER A 113 2.15 -4.73 -25.56
N MET A 114 3.08 -3.88 -26.02
CA MET A 114 2.84 -2.44 -26.19
C MET A 114 1.78 -2.18 -27.26
N ASP A 115 0.64 -1.63 -26.85
CA ASP A 115 -0.38 -1.12 -27.76
C ASP A 115 -0.17 0.38 -28.03
N ALA A 116 0.69 0.67 -29.01
CA ALA A 116 0.99 2.03 -29.43
C ALA A 116 -0.24 2.78 -29.98
N ALA A 117 -1.15 2.08 -30.67
CA ALA A 117 -2.34 2.69 -31.26
C ALA A 117 -3.32 3.16 -30.18
N TRP A 118 -3.50 2.38 -29.11
CA TRP A 118 -4.25 2.79 -27.94
C TRP A 118 -3.62 4.01 -27.26
N CYS A 119 -2.30 4.01 -27.02
CA CYS A 119 -1.63 5.17 -26.42
C CYS A 119 -1.87 6.44 -27.23
N THR A 120 -1.63 6.41 -28.54
CA THR A 120 -1.86 7.57 -29.41
C THR A 120 -3.32 8.01 -29.39
N THR A 121 -4.27 7.08 -29.34
CA THR A 121 -5.69 7.40 -29.29
C THR A 121 -6.09 8.07 -27.98
N VAL A 122 -5.60 7.56 -26.84
CA VAL A 122 -5.85 8.13 -25.52
C VAL A 122 -5.18 9.51 -25.41
N ASP A 123 -3.90 9.62 -25.77
CA ASP A 123 -3.15 10.88 -25.71
C ASP A 123 -3.81 11.97 -26.58
N ARG A 124 -4.28 11.64 -27.79
CA ARG A 124 -5.00 12.58 -28.66
C ARG A 124 -6.34 13.02 -28.06
N LYS A 125 -7.09 12.09 -27.45
CA LYS A 125 -8.36 12.41 -26.78
C LYS A 125 -8.13 13.29 -25.55
N ALA A 126 -7.05 13.03 -24.81
CA ALA A 126 -6.65 13.81 -23.65
C ALA A 126 -6.43 15.28 -24.02
N GLU A 127 -5.69 15.54 -25.09
CA GLU A 127 -5.42 16.92 -25.55
C GLU A 127 -6.71 17.65 -25.94
N GLN A 128 -7.58 17.01 -26.72
CA GLN A 128 -8.87 17.59 -27.10
C GLN A 128 -9.77 17.88 -25.90
N ARG A 129 -9.77 16.98 -24.90
CA ARG A 129 -10.54 17.16 -23.66
C ARG A 129 -9.97 18.30 -22.83
N LYS A 130 -8.64 18.43 -22.76
CA LYS A 130 -7.95 19.49 -22.05
C LYS A 130 -8.30 20.86 -22.65
N ASP A 131 -8.20 21.03 -23.97
CA ASP A 131 -8.58 22.27 -24.67
C ASP A 131 -10.04 22.67 -24.36
N LYS A 132 -10.94 21.68 -24.35
CA LYS A 132 -12.35 21.90 -24.02
C LYS A 132 -12.52 22.38 -22.58
N LEU A 133 -11.89 21.70 -21.61
CA LEU A 133 -11.94 22.10 -20.20
C LEU A 133 -11.36 23.50 -19.99
N GLU A 134 -10.28 23.87 -20.70
CA GLU A 134 -9.69 25.20 -20.64
C GLU A 134 -10.65 26.26 -21.15
N SER A 135 -11.30 26.02 -22.30
CA SER A 135 -12.31 26.92 -22.86
C SER A 135 -13.50 27.10 -21.91
N GLU A 136 -14.02 26.00 -21.34
CA GLU A 136 -15.15 26.03 -20.39
C GLU A 136 -14.80 26.80 -19.11
N LEU A 137 -13.64 26.51 -18.51
CA LEU A 137 -13.18 27.21 -17.30
C LEU A 137 -12.97 28.71 -17.56
N ASN A 138 -12.42 29.09 -18.72
CA ASN A 138 -12.25 30.49 -19.10
C ASN A 138 -13.59 31.21 -19.26
N ALA A 139 -14.61 30.54 -19.82
CA ALA A 139 -15.96 31.09 -19.89
C ALA A 139 -16.56 31.28 -18.49
N TYR A 140 -16.43 30.30 -17.59
CA TYR A 140 -16.91 30.42 -16.20
C TYR A 140 -16.21 31.55 -15.44
N ARG A 141 -14.91 31.73 -15.65
CA ARG A 141 -14.14 32.82 -15.03
C ARG A 141 -14.55 34.18 -15.55
N THR A 142 -14.81 34.30 -16.85
CA THR A 142 -15.33 35.54 -17.47
C THR A 142 -16.71 35.90 -16.90
N ASN A 143 -17.57 34.89 -16.71
CA ASN A 143 -18.93 35.07 -16.19
C ASN A 143 -18.98 35.18 -14.65
N LEU A 144 -17.86 34.98 -13.94
CA LEU A 144 -17.73 35.08 -12.49
C LEU A 144 -18.69 34.16 -11.68
N ILE A 145 -19.06 33.02 -12.25
CA ILE A 145 -19.95 32.05 -11.59
C ILE A 145 -19.11 31.14 -10.69
N LYS A 146 -19.03 31.45 -9.39
CA LYS A 146 -18.16 30.75 -8.42
C LYS A 146 -18.30 29.23 -8.48
N GLU A 147 -19.52 28.71 -8.47
CA GLU A 147 -19.75 27.26 -8.45
C GLU A 147 -19.27 26.59 -9.74
N SER A 148 -19.51 27.20 -10.91
CA SER A 148 -19.00 26.69 -12.19
C SER A 148 -17.47 26.74 -12.26
N ILE A 149 -16.84 27.78 -11.71
CA ILE A 149 -15.38 27.86 -11.63
C ILE A 149 -14.84 26.75 -10.70
N ARG A 150 -15.50 26.53 -9.55
CA ARG A 150 -15.13 25.47 -8.61
C ARG A 150 -15.22 24.10 -9.27
N MET A 151 -16.32 23.80 -9.96
CA MET A 151 -16.50 22.55 -10.69
C MET A 151 -15.49 22.41 -11.82
N GLY A 152 -15.21 23.47 -12.58
CA GLY A 152 -14.19 23.42 -13.64
C GLY A 152 -12.79 23.08 -13.11
N TYR A 153 -12.38 23.63 -11.96
CA TYR A 153 -11.12 23.22 -11.32
C TYR A 153 -11.15 21.79 -10.77
N ASN A 154 -12.31 21.31 -10.29
CA ASN A 154 -12.47 19.92 -9.89
C ASN A 154 -12.31 18.98 -11.10
N ASP A 155 -12.94 19.31 -12.23
CA ASP A 155 -12.87 18.53 -13.47
C ASP A 155 -11.43 18.50 -14.03
N PHE A 156 -10.68 19.59 -13.90
CA PHE A 156 -9.23 19.58 -14.17
C PHE A 156 -8.46 18.67 -13.21
N GLY A 157 -8.81 18.67 -11.93
CA GLY A 157 -8.26 17.74 -10.94
C GLY A 157 -8.46 16.29 -11.36
N ASP A 158 -9.70 15.93 -11.69
CA ASP A 158 -10.09 14.59 -12.13
C ASP A 158 -9.39 14.20 -13.44
N PHE A 159 -9.31 15.13 -14.40
CA PHE A 159 -8.59 14.95 -15.65
C PHE A 159 -7.10 14.63 -15.41
N TYR A 160 -6.39 15.49 -14.67
CA TYR A 160 -4.97 15.27 -14.40
C TYR A 160 -4.73 14.00 -13.59
N TYR A 161 -5.62 13.67 -12.64
CA TYR A 161 -5.53 12.45 -11.85
C TYR A 161 -5.65 11.19 -12.73
N ALA A 162 -6.64 11.16 -13.63
CA ALA A 162 -6.85 10.05 -14.56
C ALA A 162 -5.65 9.81 -15.51
N HIS A 163 -4.95 10.88 -15.89
CA HIS A 163 -3.78 10.84 -16.77
C HIS A 163 -2.46 10.70 -16.01
N GLY A 164 -2.47 10.57 -14.68
CA GLY A 164 -1.27 10.36 -13.86
C GLY A 164 -0.47 11.62 -13.54
N ALA A 165 -0.94 12.80 -13.92
CA ALA A 165 -0.31 14.08 -13.61
C ALA A 165 -0.68 14.54 -12.18
N LEU A 166 -0.28 13.76 -11.17
CA LEU A 166 -0.72 13.94 -9.78
C LEU A 166 -0.41 15.33 -9.21
N GLY A 167 0.74 15.92 -9.58
CA GLY A 167 1.11 17.26 -9.12
C GLY A 167 0.14 18.35 -9.62
N ASP A 168 -0.33 18.25 -10.86
CA ASP A 168 -1.28 19.21 -11.43
C ASP A 168 -2.72 18.92 -11.00
N ALA A 169 -3.05 17.65 -10.74
CA ALA A 169 -4.30 17.27 -10.09
C ALA A 169 -4.42 17.94 -8.71
N PHE A 170 -3.38 17.80 -7.88
CA PHE A 170 -3.34 18.41 -6.56
C PHE A 170 -3.50 19.94 -6.63
N LYS A 171 -2.76 20.62 -7.51
CA LYS A 171 -2.88 22.08 -7.70
C LYS A 171 -4.31 22.47 -8.08
N SER A 172 -4.94 21.72 -9.00
CA SER A 172 -6.30 21.99 -9.47
C SER A 172 -7.34 21.80 -8.36
N TYR A 173 -7.28 20.70 -7.62
CA TYR A 173 -8.17 20.49 -6.47
C TYR A 173 -8.01 21.58 -5.42
N VAL A 174 -6.79 21.93 -5.03
CA VAL A 174 -6.55 22.97 -4.01
C VAL A 174 -6.99 24.36 -4.50
N ARG A 175 -6.94 24.62 -5.81
CA ARG A 175 -7.41 25.88 -6.40
C ARG A 175 -8.91 26.09 -6.23
N THR A 176 -9.70 25.04 -6.07
CA THR A 176 -11.14 25.13 -5.76
C THR A 176 -11.43 25.91 -4.47
N ARG A 177 -10.47 25.96 -3.52
CA ARG A 177 -10.56 26.66 -2.24
C ARG A 177 -11.11 28.08 -2.37
N ASP A 178 -10.63 28.83 -3.35
CA ASP A 178 -10.96 30.24 -3.53
C ASP A 178 -12.43 30.44 -3.99
N TYR A 179 -13.10 29.35 -4.36
CA TYR A 179 -14.46 29.30 -4.90
C TYR A 179 -15.42 28.46 -4.04
N CYS A 180 -14.96 27.91 -2.92
CA CYS A 180 -15.82 27.22 -1.95
C CYS A 180 -16.80 28.22 -1.29
N THR A 181 -18.08 27.87 -1.27
CA THR A 181 -19.16 28.69 -0.68
C THR A 181 -19.85 27.98 0.49
N THR A 182 -19.59 26.68 0.68
CA THR A 182 -20.14 25.87 1.77
C THR A 182 -19.05 25.06 2.44
N SER A 183 -19.28 24.68 3.70
CA SER A 183 -18.42 23.75 4.45
C SER A 183 -18.23 22.42 3.72
N LYS A 184 -19.28 21.91 3.05
CA LYS A 184 -19.19 20.68 2.22
C LYS A 184 -18.20 20.80 1.08
N HIS A 185 -18.10 21.96 0.42
CA HIS A 185 -17.11 22.18 -0.64
C HIS A 185 -15.69 22.12 -0.10
N ILE A 186 -15.45 22.66 1.11
CA ILE A 186 -14.13 22.62 1.76
C ILE A 186 -13.75 21.17 2.09
N VAL A 187 -14.67 20.40 2.65
CA VAL A 187 -14.45 18.98 2.99
C VAL A 187 -14.16 18.16 1.73
N GLN A 188 -14.95 18.30 0.66
CA GLN A 188 -14.72 17.60 -0.61
C GLN A 188 -13.34 17.92 -1.22
N MET A 189 -12.94 19.20 -1.22
CA MET A 189 -11.61 19.61 -1.64
C MET A 189 -10.53 18.93 -0.78
N CYS A 190 -10.69 18.88 0.54
CA CYS A 190 -9.72 18.23 1.43
C CYS A 190 -9.61 16.73 1.14
N LEU A 191 -10.72 16.03 0.92
CA LEU A 191 -10.71 14.61 0.55
C LEU A 191 -9.96 14.36 -0.77
N SER A 192 -10.18 15.21 -1.77
CA SER A 192 -9.50 15.13 -3.07
C SER A 192 -7.99 15.39 -2.92
N ALA A 193 -7.62 16.42 -2.14
CA ALA A 193 -6.22 16.71 -1.83
C ALA A 193 -5.54 15.58 -1.03
N ILE A 194 -6.25 14.95 -0.10
CA ILE A 194 -5.78 13.78 0.68
C ILE A 194 -5.51 12.60 -0.27
N LEU A 195 -6.47 12.24 -1.12
CA LEU A 195 -6.33 11.14 -2.09
C LEU A 195 -5.05 11.30 -2.93
N VAL A 196 -4.89 12.45 -3.57
CA VAL A 196 -3.72 12.70 -4.43
C VAL A 196 -2.42 12.76 -3.61
N SER A 197 -2.47 13.29 -2.38
CA SER A 197 -1.28 13.33 -1.50
C SER A 197 -0.83 11.95 -1.07
N ILE A 198 -1.75 11.02 -0.80
CA ILE A 198 -1.42 9.61 -0.51
C ILE A 198 -0.74 8.97 -1.71
N GLU A 199 -1.30 9.14 -2.91
CA GLU A 199 -0.73 8.60 -4.16
C GLU A 199 0.64 9.21 -4.52
N MET A 200 0.92 10.44 -4.08
CA MET A 200 2.24 11.08 -4.21
C MET A 200 3.22 10.74 -3.07
N GLY A 201 2.79 10.00 -2.04
CA GLY A 201 3.59 9.71 -0.85
C GLY A 201 3.84 10.94 0.06
N GLN A 202 3.06 12.01 -0.06
CA GLN A 202 3.23 13.26 0.67
C GLN A 202 2.36 13.31 1.95
N PHE A 203 2.68 12.50 2.95
CA PHE A 203 1.86 12.34 4.16
C PHE A 203 1.84 13.57 5.10
N THR A 204 2.76 14.51 4.91
CA THR A 204 2.69 15.83 5.55
C THR A 204 1.47 16.62 5.06
N HIS A 205 1.21 16.62 3.76
CA HIS A 205 -0.01 17.22 3.19
C HIS A 205 -1.27 16.50 3.68
N VAL A 206 -1.25 15.16 3.72
CA VAL A 206 -2.39 14.37 4.24
C VAL A 206 -2.76 14.85 5.64
N THR A 207 -1.78 14.97 6.54
CA THR A 207 -2.00 15.47 7.91
C THR A 207 -2.60 16.88 7.91
N SER A 208 -2.08 17.80 7.08
CA SER A 208 -2.59 19.17 7.00
C SER A 208 -4.04 19.24 6.52
N TYR A 209 -4.42 18.47 5.50
CA TYR A 209 -5.78 18.49 4.96
C TYR A 209 -6.78 17.71 5.83
N VAL A 210 -6.34 16.66 6.53
CA VAL A 210 -7.16 16.03 7.59
C VAL A 210 -7.49 17.06 8.67
N ASN A 211 -6.48 17.71 9.23
CA ASN A 211 -6.70 18.72 10.28
C ASN A 211 -7.60 19.87 9.82
N LYS A 212 -7.49 20.25 8.54
CA LYS A 212 -8.35 21.28 7.95
C LYS A 212 -9.80 20.83 7.81
N ALA A 213 -10.05 19.60 7.37
CA ALA A 213 -11.41 19.06 7.24
C ALA A 213 -12.08 18.87 8.61
N GLU A 214 -11.31 18.42 9.61
CA GLU A 214 -11.82 18.22 10.98
C GLU A 214 -12.19 19.53 11.69
N GLN A 215 -11.73 20.69 11.22
CA GLN A 215 -12.14 22.01 11.71
C GLN A 215 -13.56 22.40 11.28
N THR A 216 -14.27 21.56 10.52
CA THR A 216 -15.60 21.85 9.99
C THR A 216 -16.58 20.70 10.31
N PRO A 217 -16.80 20.37 11.60
CA PRO A 217 -17.50 19.17 12.03
C PRO A 217 -18.96 19.12 11.57
N GLU A 218 -19.62 20.25 11.39
CA GLU A 218 -21.01 20.35 10.94
C GLU A 218 -21.24 19.85 9.50
N ALA A 219 -20.18 19.72 8.71
CA ALA A 219 -20.21 19.20 7.35
C ALA A 219 -19.71 17.75 7.22
N LEU A 220 -19.30 17.12 8.34
CA LEU A 220 -18.81 15.75 8.35
C LEU A 220 -19.97 14.79 8.63
N ASP A 221 -20.28 13.95 7.65
CA ASP A 221 -21.10 12.77 7.89
C ASP A 221 -20.25 11.62 8.46
N PRO A 222 -20.88 10.57 9.03
CA PRO A 222 -20.13 9.45 9.60
C PRO A 222 -19.15 8.78 8.63
N PRO A 223 -19.51 8.51 7.35
CA PRO A 223 -18.56 7.95 6.38
C PRO A 223 -17.36 8.87 6.13
N THR A 224 -17.56 10.19 5.99
CA THR A 224 -16.44 11.13 5.81
C THR A 224 -15.54 11.15 7.03
N THR A 225 -16.11 11.11 8.23
CA THR A 225 -15.34 11.04 9.48
C THR A 225 -14.46 9.78 9.48
N ALA A 226 -15.02 8.63 9.12
CA ALA A 226 -14.26 7.38 8.99
C ALA A 226 -13.12 7.49 7.97
N LYS A 227 -13.36 8.09 6.79
CA LYS A 227 -12.31 8.36 5.78
C LYS A 227 -11.16 9.21 6.34
N LEU A 228 -11.48 10.28 7.06
CA LEU A 228 -10.48 11.16 7.67
C LEU A 228 -9.66 10.42 8.75
N ARG A 229 -10.29 9.57 9.56
CA ARG A 229 -9.59 8.72 10.54
C ARG A 229 -8.65 7.73 9.86
N CYS A 230 -9.08 7.07 8.79
CA CYS A 230 -8.22 6.22 7.98
C CYS A 230 -7.01 6.96 7.42
N ALA A 231 -7.22 8.13 6.80
CA ALA A 231 -6.14 8.94 6.23
C ALA A 231 -5.14 9.42 7.31
N ALA A 232 -5.64 9.81 8.48
CA ALA A 232 -4.80 10.15 9.63
C ALA A 232 -3.99 8.96 10.14
N GLY A 233 -4.62 7.78 10.22
CA GLY A 233 -3.98 6.52 10.60
C GLY A 233 -2.83 6.16 9.66
N LEU A 234 -3.07 6.24 8.34
CA LEU A 234 -2.05 6.02 7.32
C LEU A 234 -0.88 7.02 7.44
N ALA A 235 -1.17 8.31 7.63
CA ALA A 235 -0.13 9.32 7.81
C ALA A 235 0.73 9.07 9.07
N HIS A 236 0.12 8.61 10.17
CA HIS A 236 0.86 8.22 11.37
C HIS A 236 1.67 6.93 11.19
N LEU A 237 1.13 5.96 10.46
CA LEU A 237 1.81 4.71 10.15
C LEU A 237 3.10 4.97 9.37
N GLU A 238 3.01 5.77 8.31
CA GLU A 238 4.15 6.20 7.48
C GLU A 238 5.18 7.00 8.28
N ALA A 239 4.72 7.85 9.20
CA ALA A 239 5.58 8.56 10.14
C ALA A 239 6.17 7.66 11.26
N LYS A 240 5.92 6.34 11.23
CA LYS A 240 6.34 5.34 12.23
C LYS A 240 5.82 5.64 13.64
N LYS A 241 4.72 6.38 13.75
CA LYS A 241 4.04 6.73 15.01
C LYS A 241 2.95 5.71 15.31
N TYR A 242 3.33 4.45 15.51
CA TYR A 242 2.41 3.31 15.60
C TYR A 242 1.32 3.46 16.68
N LYS A 243 1.65 4.05 17.83
CA LYS A 243 0.67 4.32 18.89
C LYS A 243 -0.44 5.27 18.44
N LEU A 244 -0.11 6.31 17.67
CA LEU A 244 -1.10 7.24 17.15
C LEU A 244 -1.88 6.63 15.97
N ALA A 245 -1.20 5.86 15.12
CA ALA A 245 -1.84 5.13 14.03
C ALA A 245 -2.90 4.14 14.55
N ALA A 246 -2.56 3.35 15.58
CA ALA A 246 -3.46 2.42 16.24
C ALA A 246 -4.74 3.12 16.73
N ARG A 247 -4.59 4.22 17.49
CA ARG A 247 -5.73 5.01 17.97
C ARG A 247 -6.63 5.46 16.83
N LYS A 248 -6.04 5.97 15.74
CA LYS A 248 -6.83 6.43 14.58
C LYS A 248 -7.56 5.30 13.86
N PHE A 249 -6.92 4.14 13.67
CA PHE A 249 -7.60 3.00 13.04
C PHE A 249 -8.70 2.40 13.93
N LEU A 250 -8.53 2.38 15.26
CA LEU A 250 -9.56 1.91 16.20
C LEU A 250 -10.76 2.87 16.33
N GLU A 251 -10.57 4.16 16.00
CA GLU A 251 -11.64 5.16 15.91
C GLU A 251 -12.48 5.05 14.62
N VAL A 252 -12.11 4.18 13.68
CA VAL A 252 -12.84 4.01 12.41
C VAL A 252 -14.10 3.19 12.66
N GLY A 253 -15.26 3.81 12.43
CA GLY A 253 -16.56 3.14 12.55
C GLY A 253 -16.92 2.25 11.34
N PRO A 254 -17.91 1.34 11.51
CA PRO A 254 -18.32 0.38 10.47
C PRO A 254 -18.91 1.04 9.21
N GLU A 255 -19.41 2.27 9.32
CA GLU A 255 -19.87 3.14 8.23
C GLU A 255 -18.84 3.38 7.12
N LEU A 256 -17.56 3.08 7.34
CA LEU A 256 -16.56 3.08 6.26
C LEU A 256 -16.98 2.15 5.12
N GLY A 257 -17.39 0.91 5.44
CA GLY A 257 -17.66 -0.14 4.45
C GLY A 257 -16.62 -0.18 3.33
N ASN A 258 -17.09 -0.24 2.08
CA ASN A 258 -16.23 -0.14 0.88
C ASN A 258 -16.18 1.27 0.29
N SER A 259 -16.66 2.29 1.04
CA SER A 259 -16.79 3.66 0.53
C SER A 259 -15.46 4.36 0.29
N TYR A 260 -14.34 3.79 0.76
CA TYR A 260 -12.99 4.33 0.63
C TYR A 260 -12.00 3.37 -0.02
N SER A 261 -12.49 2.43 -0.84
CA SER A 261 -11.70 1.42 -1.56
C SER A 261 -10.66 2.00 -2.51
N GLU A 262 -10.78 3.29 -2.86
CA GLU A 262 -9.77 4.06 -3.60
C GLU A 262 -8.51 4.37 -2.78
N VAL A 263 -8.53 4.15 -1.46
CA VAL A 263 -7.39 4.35 -0.55
C VAL A 263 -7.11 3.11 0.31
N ILE A 264 -8.12 2.56 0.99
CA ILE A 264 -7.95 1.53 2.01
C ILE A 264 -9.20 0.63 2.15
N ALA A 265 -8.97 -0.64 2.44
CA ALA A 265 -10.04 -1.61 2.72
C ALA A 265 -10.28 -1.77 4.24
N PRO A 266 -11.47 -2.20 4.70
CA PRO A 266 -11.71 -2.51 6.11
C PRO A 266 -10.74 -3.55 6.70
N GLN A 267 -10.30 -4.50 5.88
CA GLN A 267 -9.31 -5.51 6.25
C GLN A 267 -7.96 -4.88 6.59
N ASP A 268 -7.51 -3.91 5.79
CA ASP A 268 -6.30 -3.13 6.07
C ASP A 268 -6.43 -2.37 7.39
N VAL A 269 -7.58 -1.71 7.63
CA VAL A 269 -7.84 -0.98 8.89
C VAL A 269 -7.71 -1.92 10.09
N ALA A 270 -8.33 -3.10 10.03
CA ALA A 270 -8.27 -4.09 11.10
C ALA A 270 -6.85 -4.60 11.33
N THR A 271 -6.13 -4.96 10.27
CA THR A 271 -4.75 -5.46 10.36
C THR A 271 -3.79 -4.39 10.85
N TYR A 272 -3.83 -3.18 10.28
CA TYR A 272 -2.93 -2.09 10.65
C TYR A 272 -3.21 -1.61 12.07
N GLY A 273 -4.49 -1.43 12.43
CA GLY A 273 -4.90 -1.07 13.78
C GLY A 273 -4.48 -2.11 14.81
N GLY A 274 -4.76 -3.39 14.56
CA GLY A 274 -4.43 -4.49 15.47
C GLY A 274 -2.93 -4.66 15.69
N LEU A 275 -2.13 -4.67 14.62
CA LEU A 275 -0.67 -4.81 14.73
C LEU A 275 -0.04 -3.58 15.39
N CYS A 276 -0.48 -2.37 15.04
CA CYS A 276 0.03 -1.15 15.68
C CYS A 276 -0.32 -1.11 17.17
N ALA A 277 -1.56 -1.49 17.54
CA ALA A 277 -1.99 -1.55 18.94
C ALA A 277 -1.16 -2.57 19.72
N LEU A 278 -1.04 -3.80 19.21
CA LEU A 278 -0.28 -4.87 19.85
C LEU A 278 1.19 -4.49 20.07
N ALA A 279 1.78 -3.74 19.14
CA ALA A 279 3.17 -3.32 19.22
C ALA A 279 3.42 -2.11 20.16
N SER A 280 2.38 -1.36 20.56
CA SER A 280 2.59 -0.04 21.19
C SER A 280 1.69 0.31 22.37
N PHE A 281 0.59 -0.41 22.59
CA PHE A 281 -0.31 -0.21 23.72
C PHE A 281 0.14 -1.06 24.90
N ASP A 282 -0.13 -0.57 26.10
CA ASP A 282 -0.02 -1.41 27.30
C ASP A 282 -1.23 -2.36 27.43
N ARG A 283 -1.16 -3.27 28.41
CA ARG A 283 -2.22 -4.27 28.64
C ARG A 283 -3.57 -3.64 28.98
N THR A 284 -3.58 -2.46 29.62
CA THR A 284 -4.82 -1.77 29.96
C THR A 284 -5.44 -1.10 28.73
N GLU A 285 -4.63 -0.44 27.91
CA GLU A 285 -5.05 0.13 26.63
C GLU A 285 -5.56 -0.93 25.64
N LEU A 286 -4.95 -2.13 25.60
CA LEU A 286 -5.39 -3.22 24.71
C LEU A 286 -6.72 -3.87 25.12
N LYS A 287 -7.09 -3.77 26.41
CA LYS A 287 -8.33 -4.37 26.92
C LYS A 287 -9.53 -3.45 26.75
N ALA A 288 -9.29 -2.15 26.70
CA ALA A 288 -10.31 -1.11 26.54
C ALA A 288 -10.85 -1.08 25.11
#